data_AF-A0A098TM71-F1
#
_entry.id   AF-A0A098TM71-F1
#
_cell.length_a   1.000
_cell.length_b   1.000
_cell.length_c   1.000
_cell.angle_alpha   90.00
_cell.angle_beta   90.00
_cell.angle_gamma   90.00
#
_symmetry.space_group_name_H-M   'P 1'
#
loop_
_entity.id
_entity.type
_entity.pdbx_description
1 polymer ?
#
loop_
_entity_poly.entity_id
_entity_poly.type
_entity_poly.pdbx_seq_one_letter_code
_entity_poly.pdbx_strand_id
1 'polypeptide(L)'
;MNNPVHPLLQTTAIEALELSMQAHGFLKRSQIHTIADLLNYTQEDLRILDPSSAHEVITALHERLGIALPQAAGDLDDQMA
;
A
#
# COMPACT_ATOMS: atom_id res chain seq x y z
N MET A 1 -6.56 0.78 18.01
CA MET A 1 -5.15 1.20 18.20
C MET A 1 -4.57 1.36 16.82
N ASN A 2 -4.33 2.61 16.39
CA ASN A 2 -3.71 2.88 15.09
C ASN A 2 -2.39 2.11 15.03
N ASN A 3 -2.26 1.23 14.04
CA ASN A 3 -1.00 0.55 13.77
C ASN A 3 0.06 1.65 13.60
N PRO A 4 1.05 1.80 14.52
CA PRO A 4 2.05 2.82 14.34
C PRO A 4 2.82 2.39 13.10
N VAL A 5 2.59 3.09 11.98
CA VAL A 5 3.45 2.97 10.81
C VAL A 5 4.86 3.12 11.35
N HIS A 6 5.62 2.02 11.34
CA HIS A 6 6.94 1.99 11.96
C HIS A 6 7.72 3.17 11.38
N PRO A 7 8.37 4.01 12.20
CA PRO A 7 9.03 5.23 11.71
C PRO A 7 10.06 4.96 10.61
N LEU A 8 10.54 3.72 10.52
CA LEU A 8 11.43 3.23 9.46
C LEU A 8 10.74 3.13 8.08
N LEU A 9 9.43 2.84 8.03
CA LEU A 9 8.66 2.74 6.78
C LEU A 9 8.46 4.10 6.11
N GLN A 10 8.52 5.20 6.88
CA GLN A 10 8.44 6.56 6.34
C GLN A 10 9.65 6.90 5.47
N THR A 11 10.80 6.28 5.74
CA THR A 11 12.02 6.44 4.96
C THR A 11 12.17 5.40 3.85
N THR A 12 11.35 4.35 3.85
CA THR A 12 11.42 3.28 2.86
C THR A 12 10.72 3.71 1.57
N ALA A 13 11.51 3.85 0.50
CA ALA A 13 10.99 4.12 -0.83
C ALA A 13 10.22 2.91 -1.38
N ILE A 14 9.17 3.16 -2.18
CA ILE A 14 8.43 2.08 -2.86
C ILE A 14 9.31 1.31 -3.85
N GLU A 15 10.41 1.93 -4.31
CA GLU A 15 11.45 1.30 -5.14
C GLU A 15 12.05 0.06 -4.48
N ALA A 16 12.16 0.05 -3.14
CA ALA A 16 12.73 -1.08 -2.40
C ALA A 16 11.82 -2.33 -2.41
N LEU A 17 10.53 -2.19 -2.77
CA LEU A 17 9.63 -3.32 -2.93
C LEU A 17 9.81 -4.03 -4.28
N GLU A 18 10.60 -3.45 -5.20
CA GLU A 18 10.74 -3.94 -6.58
C GLU A 18 9.38 -4.22 -7.22
N LEU A 19 8.46 -3.25 -7.13
CA LEU A 19 7.13 -3.34 -7.71
C LEU A 19 7.20 -3.44 -9.25
N SER A 20 6.18 -4.05 -9.84
CA SER A 20 6.01 -4.07 -11.30
C SER A 20 6.08 -2.66 -11.90
N MET A 21 6.59 -2.54 -13.12
CA MET A 21 6.65 -1.27 -13.87
C MET A 21 5.31 -0.52 -13.92
N GLN A 22 4.19 -1.25 -13.91
CA GLN A 22 2.84 -0.68 -13.89
C GLN A 22 2.52 0.02 -12.57
N ALA A 23 2.65 -0.70 -11.45
CA ALA A 23 2.52 -0.14 -10.11
C ALA A 23 3.52 1.01 -9.87
N HIS A 24 4.78 0.83 -10.25
CA HIS A 24 5.82 1.85 -10.09
C HIS A 24 5.53 3.12 -10.92
N GLY A 25 5.03 2.95 -12.15
CA GLY A 25 4.61 4.06 -13.01
C GLY A 25 3.40 4.81 -12.47
N PHE A 26 2.44 4.11 -11.85
CA PHE A 26 1.30 4.69 -11.14
C PHE A 26 1.75 5.48 -9.92
N LEU A 27 2.55 4.88 -9.05
CA LEU A 27 3.04 5.52 -7.81
C LEU A 27 3.83 6.80 -8.14
N LYS A 28 4.72 6.74 -9.14
CA LYS A 28 5.48 7.90 -9.61
C LYS A 28 4.59 9.01 -10.20
N ARG A 29 3.45 8.67 -10.81
CA ARG A 29 2.47 9.65 -11.32
C ARG A 29 1.63 10.27 -10.20
N SER A 30 1.29 9.49 -9.19
CA SER A 30 0.57 9.94 -7.98
C SER A 30 1.48 10.66 -6.99
N GLN A 31 2.75 10.90 -7.34
CA GLN A 31 3.78 11.48 -6.46
C GLN A 31 4.08 10.65 -5.20
N ILE A 32 3.71 9.38 -5.22
CA ILE A 32 3.96 8.40 -4.15
C ILE A 32 5.38 7.89 -4.31
N HIS A 33 6.28 8.38 -3.46
CA HIS A 33 7.69 7.98 -3.47
C HIS A 33 8.03 7.00 -2.32
N THR A 34 7.24 6.98 -1.25
CA THR A 34 7.52 6.19 -0.04
C THR A 34 6.35 5.30 0.33
N ILE A 35 6.64 4.23 1.09
CA ILE A 35 5.62 3.33 1.61
C ILE A 35 4.66 4.07 2.55
N ALA A 36 5.11 5.06 3.30
CA ALA A 36 4.22 5.87 4.14
C ALA A 36 3.19 6.67 3.32
N ASP A 37 3.60 7.22 2.17
CA ASP A 37 2.69 7.95 1.29
C ASP A 37 1.64 7.00 0.72
N LEU A 38 2.06 5.79 0.32
CA LEU A 38 1.16 4.74 -0.14
C LEU A 38 0.21 4.21 0.94
N LEU A 39 0.69 4.06 2.18
CA LEU A 39 -0.11 3.64 3.34
C LEU A 39 -1.14 4.69 3.77
N ASN A 40 -1.04 5.90 3.23
CA ASN A 40 -2.03 6.94 3.44
C ASN A 40 -3.28 6.76 2.54
N TYR A 41 -3.22 5.85 1.56
CA TYR A 41 -4.34 5.48 0.68
C TYR A 41 -4.98 4.18 1.16
N THR A 42 -6.27 4.01 0.88
CA THR A 42 -7.00 2.75 1.14
C THR A 42 -7.05 1.86 -0.10
N GLN A 43 -7.45 0.59 0.06
CA GLN A 43 -7.69 -0.26 -1.13
C GLN A 43 -8.73 0.37 -2.06
N GLU A 44 -9.71 1.07 -1.50
CA GLU A 44 -10.76 1.73 -2.27
C GLU A 44 -10.23 2.94 -3.05
N ASP A 45 -9.42 3.80 -2.44
CA ASP A 45 -8.74 4.89 -3.14
C ASP A 45 -7.89 4.39 -4.30
N LEU A 46 -7.10 3.32 -4.07
CA LEU A 46 -6.30 2.71 -5.12
C LEU A 46 -7.20 2.15 -6.23
N ARG A 47 -8.32 1.52 -5.87
CA ARG A 47 -9.24 0.92 -6.84
C ARG A 47 -10.06 1.95 -7.62
N ILE A 48 -10.28 3.14 -7.05
CA ILE A 48 -10.90 4.29 -7.72
C ILE A 48 -9.95 4.90 -8.76
N LEU A 49 -8.65 4.96 -8.44
CA LEU A 49 -7.63 5.50 -9.33
C LEU A 49 -7.25 4.53 -10.44
N ASP A 50 -6.89 3.30 -10.07
CA ASP A 50 -6.50 2.24 -11.01
C ASP A 50 -6.72 0.83 -10.42
N PRO A 51 -7.78 0.12 -10.83
CA PRO A 51 -8.12 -1.18 -10.23
C PRO A 51 -7.08 -2.28 -10.52
N SER A 52 -6.36 -2.21 -11.65
CA SER A 52 -5.31 -3.16 -11.99
C SER A 52 -4.07 -2.97 -11.11
N SER A 53 -3.61 -1.73 -10.94
CA SER A 53 -2.44 -1.41 -10.12
C SER A 53 -2.74 -1.58 -8.63
N ALA A 54 -3.96 -1.29 -8.19
CA ALA A 54 -4.37 -1.46 -6.79
C ALA A 54 -4.11 -2.87 -6.28
N HIS A 55 -4.56 -3.89 -7.01
CA HIS A 55 -4.46 -5.28 -6.59
C HIS A 55 -3.00 -5.75 -6.47
N GLU A 56 -2.17 -5.36 -7.44
CA GLU A 56 -0.74 -5.70 -7.44
C GLU A 56 0.01 -4.99 -6.32
N VAL A 57 -0.30 -3.71 -6.07
CA VAL A 57 0.30 -2.93 -4.98
C VAL A 57 -0.08 -3.51 -3.61
N ILE A 58 -1.34 -3.86 -3.40
CA ILE A 58 -1.83 -4.49 -2.16
C ILE A 58 -1.13 -5.84 -1.94
N THR A 59 -1.07 -6.68 -2.97
CA THR A 59 -0.41 -7.99 -2.89
C THR A 59 1.06 -7.85 -2.57
N ALA A 60 1.78 -6.96 -3.26
CA ALA A 60 3.20 -6.75 -3.01
C ALA A 60 3.49 -6.18 -1.62
N LEU A 61 2.66 -5.26 -1.11
CA LEU A 61 2.75 -4.79 0.28
C LEU A 61 2.56 -5.93 1.28
N HIS A 62 1.57 -6.79 1.03
CA HIS A 62 1.29 -7.94 1.87
C HIS A 62 2.41 -8.98 1.82
N GLU A 63 2.94 -9.33 0.65
CA GLU A 63 4.01 -10.34 0.52
C GLU A 63 5.38 -9.83 0.97
N ARG A 64 5.71 -8.55 0.72
CA ARG A 64 7.04 -8.00 1.05
C ARG A 64 7.14 -7.51 2.49
N LEU A 65 6.08 -6.88 3.01
CA LEU A 65 6.09 -6.27 4.36
C LEU A 65 5.14 -6.94 5.35
N GLY A 66 4.25 -7.83 4.89
CA GLY A 66 3.20 -8.36 5.77
C GLY A 66 2.17 -7.30 6.16
N ILE A 67 2.02 -6.23 5.37
CA ILE A 67 1.09 -5.13 5.67
C ILE A 67 -0.11 -5.22 4.73
N ALA A 68 -1.32 -5.33 5.30
CA ALA A 68 -2.56 -5.22 4.55
C ALA A 68 -3.11 -3.79 4.65
N LEU A 69 -3.43 -3.20 3.51
CA LEU A 69 -4.16 -1.92 3.45
C LEU A 69 -5.61 -2.14 3.88
N PRO A 70 -6.20 -1.25 4.71
CA PRO A 70 -7.61 -1.35 5.04
C PRO A 70 -8.47 -1.12 3.78
N GLN A 71 -9.53 -1.93 3.58
CA GLN A 71 -10.51 -1.71 2.52
C GLN A 71 -11.28 -0.40 2.75
N ALA A 72 -11.63 -0.13 4.00
CA ALA A 72 -12.18 1.13 4.47
C ALA A 72 -11.62 1.40 5.87
N ALA A 73 -11.49 2.68 6.25
CA ALA A 73 -11.05 3.09 7.59
C ALA A 73 -12.04 2.61 8.66
N GLY A 74 -11.95 1.34 9.06
CA GLY A 74 -12.90 0.71 9.99
C GLY A 74 -12.89 -0.82 10.02
N ASP A 75 -12.35 -1.49 8.99
CA ASP A 75 -12.38 -2.96 8.95
C ASP A 75 -11.09 -3.56 9.54
N LEU A 76 -11.07 -3.62 10.87
CA LEU A 76 -10.11 -4.37 11.67
C LEU A 76 -10.87 -5.50 12.37
N ASP A 77 -11.31 -6.56 11.67
CA ASP A 77 -11.81 -7.75 12.38
C ASP A 77 -11.81 -9.10 11.64
N ASP A 78 -11.09 -9.30 10.53
CA ASP A 78 -11.03 -10.64 9.92
C ASP A 78 -9.60 -11.21 9.89
N GLN A 79 -9.06 -11.44 11.09
CA GLN A 79 -8.10 -12.52 11.29
C GLN A 79 -8.74 -13.54 12.23
N MET A 80 -9.15 -14.70 11.70
CA MET A 80 -8.68 -16.03 12.10
C MET A 80 -9.65 -17.12 11.60
N ALA A 81 -9.25 -17.83 10.54
CA ALA A 81 -9.62 -19.22 10.30
C ALA A 81 -8.37 -20.03 9.97
#